data_AF-A0A953XN01-F1
#
_entry.id   AF-A0A953XN01-F1
#
_cell.length_a   1.000
_cell.length_b   1.000
_cell.length_c   1.000
_cell.angle_alpha   90.00
_cell.angle_beta   90.00
_cell.angle_gamma   90.00
#
_symmetry.space_group_name_H-M   'P 1'
#
loop_
_entity.id
_entity.type
_entity.pdbx_description
1 polymer ?
#
loop_
_entity_poly.entity_id
_entity_poly.type
_entity_poly.pdbx_seq_one_letter_code
_entity_poly.pdbx_strand_id
1 'polypeptide(L)'
;MEPKEACVRARQLALAGNLQGAIDVLDPILEEFREFGPAYTLHARVFLMAGDAAQPLIDLDAAEWANNEYGTTDDQLAVTELRALTYAVRTIYAGKQEVAQCRAAIEDLMRHRATPQTWWFLPAACYELGYKEKEAAEWVEKLNNFPTLKSAASFFFKKSGGLTQLLAMPKNPEELLPVHYARHYRAKREGDLKGSEKYRKRMADLIAPADPWGIIDLYASGAVHVAAV
;
A
#
# COMPACT_ATOMS: atom_id res chain seq x y z
N MET A 1 24.66 4.31 18.26
CA MET A 1 23.60 5.31 17.95
C MET A 1 22.32 4.72 18.50
N GLU A 2 21.51 5.47 19.24
CA GLU A 2 20.28 4.92 19.81
C GLU A 2 19.31 4.45 18.71
N PRO A 3 18.63 3.29 18.85
CA PRO A 3 17.77 2.74 17.81
C PRO A 3 16.69 3.70 17.31
N LYS A 4 16.13 4.51 18.22
CA LYS A 4 15.12 5.53 17.89
C LYS A 4 15.70 6.65 17.02
N GLU A 5 16.89 7.13 17.34
CA GLU A 5 17.57 8.18 16.58
C GLU A 5 17.96 7.68 15.18
N ALA A 6 18.44 6.45 15.09
CA ALA A 6 18.74 5.78 13.84
C ALA A 6 17.49 5.69 12.95
N CYS A 7 16.35 5.27 13.49
CA CYS A 7 15.09 5.21 12.75
C CYS A 7 14.61 6.59 12.28
N VAL A 8 14.77 7.65 13.07
CA VAL A 8 14.43 9.01 12.63
C VAL A 8 15.30 9.43 11.45
N ARG A 9 16.62 9.20 11.55
CA ARG A 9 17.58 9.51 10.48
C ARG A 9 17.32 8.69 9.21
N ALA A 10 17.13 7.38 9.35
CA ALA A 10 16.82 6.49 8.22
C ALA A 10 15.53 6.91 7.53
N ARG A 11 14.49 7.29 8.28
CA ARG A 11 13.25 7.82 7.72
C ARG A 11 13.49 9.10 6.91
N GLN A 12 14.27 10.04 7.43
CA GLN A 12 14.59 11.27 6.70
C GLN A 12 15.34 10.98 5.39
N LEU A 13 16.29 10.05 5.42
CA LEU A 13 17.03 9.63 4.23
C LEU A 13 16.11 8.98 3.20
N ALA A 14 15.22 8.08 3.64
CA ALA A 14 14.26 7.43 2.77
C ALA A 14 13.29 8.43 2.12
N LEU A 15 12.79 9.39 2.89
CA LEU A 15 11.93 10.47 2.39
C LEU A 15 12.65 11.40 1.41
N ALA A 16 13.97 11.55 1.53
CA ALA A 16 14.81 12.28 0.58
C ALA A 16 15.19 11.45 -0.66
N GLY A 17 14.73 10.19 -0.76
CA GLY A 17 15.07 9.26 -1.84
C GLY A 17 16.42 8.57 -1.69
N ASN A 18 17.15 8.81 -0.59
CA ASN A 18 18.38 8.10 -0.28
C ASN A 18 18.07 6.76 0.43
N LEU A 19 17.57 5.80 -0.35
CA LEU A 19 17.14 4.49 0.17
C LEU A 19 18.33 3.67 0.67
N GLN A 20 19.45 3.64 -0.07
CA GLN A 20 20.65 2.92 0.36
C GLN A 20 21.20 3.48 1.68
N GLY A 21 21.30 4.82 1.80
CA GLY A 21 21.74 5.43 3.05
C GLY A 21 20.79 5.19 4.23
N ALA A 22 19.49 4.98 3.97
CA ALA A 22 18.55 4.56 5.01
C ALA A 22 18.80 3.10 5.45
N ILE A 23 19.09 2.19 4.51
CA ILE A 23 19.47 0.80 4.79
C ILE A 23 20.78 0.76 5.59
N ASP A 24 21.82 1.47 5.14
CA ASP A 24 23.12 1.51 5.81
C ASP A 24 23.04 2.01 7.27
N VAL A 25 22.02 2.83 7.58
CA VAL A 25 21.74 3.30 8.95
C VAL A 25 20.98 2.26 9.79
N LEU A 26 20.14 1.45 9.16
CA LEU A 26 19.29 0.46 9.82
C LEU A 26 20.00 -0.88 10.05
N ASP A 27 20.81 -1.36 9.12
CA ASP A 27 21.47 -2.67 9.21
C ASP A 27 22.19 -2.90 10.55
N PRO A 28 23.03 -1.96 11.04
CA PRO A 28 23.71 -2.16 12.33
C PRO A 28 22.73 -2.21 13.51
N ILE A 29 21.61 -1.49 13.43
CA ILE A 29 20.58 -1.49 14.47
C ILE A 29 19.86 -2.83 14.51
N LEU A 30 19.58 -3.43 13.35
CA LEU A 30 18.94 -4.74 13.27
C LEU A 30 19.86 -5.87 13.75
N GLU A 31 21.18 -5.69 13.64
CA GLU A 31 22.16 -6.65 14.17
C GLU A 31 22.28 -6.56 15.70
N GLU A 32 22.35 -5.34 16.24
CA GLU A 32 22.64 -5.07 17.65
C GLU A 32 21.38 -5.07 18.55
N PHE A 33 20.22 -4.64 18.03
CA PHE A 33 18.98 -4.42 18.78
C PHE A 33 17.81 -5.17 18.15
N ARG A 34 17.88 -6.51 18.15
CA ARG A 34 16.90 -7.40 17.50
C ARG A 34 15.49 -7.33 18.11
N GLU A 35 15.37 -6.83 19.33
CA GLU A 35 14.11 -6.59 20.02
C GLU A 35 13.41 -5.30 19.57
N PHE A 36 14.10 -4.42 18.83
CA PHE A 36 13.55 -3.15 18.40
C PHE A 36 12.77 -3.26 17.09
N GLY A 37 11.56 -3.84 17.20
CA GLY A 37 10.62 -4.06 16.09
C GLY A 37 10.40 -2.86 15.15
N PRO A 38 10.34 -1.60 15.62
CA PRO A 38 10.17 -0.45 14.72
C PRO A 38 11.27 -0.27 13.67
N ALA A 39 12.50 -0.74 13.94
CA ALA A 39 13.57 -0.70 12.94
C ALA A 39 13.30 -1.69 11.80
N TYR A 40 12.84 -2.90 12.08
CA TYR A 40 12.46 -3.88 11.06
C TYR A 40 11.29 -3.36 10.20
N THR A 41 10.27 -2.76 10.82
CA THR A 41 9.15 -2.17 10.07
C THR A 41 9.61 -1.05 9.14
N LEU A 42 10.55 -0.20 9.58
CA LEU A 42 11.10 0.85 8.73
C LEU A 42 12.00 0.29 7.61
N HIS A 43 12.80 -0.73 7.90
CA HIS A 43 13.63 -1.42 6.93
C HIS A 43 12.79 -2.05 5.81
N ALA A 44 11.73 -2.79 6.19
CA ALA A 44 10.74 -3.33 5.25
C ALA A 44 10.17 -2.24 4.34
N ARG A 45 9.87 -1.07 4.91
CA ARG A 45 9.33 0.07 4.17
C ARG A 45 10.33 0.59 3.13
N VAL A 46 11.60 0.70 3.51
CA VAL A 46 12.67 1.18 2.62
C VAL A 46 12.90 0.20 1.47
N PHE A 47 12.92 -1.10 1.73
CA PHE A 47 13.03 -2.13 0.69
C PHE A 47 11.83 -2.11 -0.27
N LEU A 48 10.61 -1.94 0.25
CA LEU A 48 9.45 -1.71 -0.61
C LEU A 48 9.64 -0.46 -1.48
N MET A 49 10.06 0.67 -0.92
CA MET A 49 10.33 1.88 -1.71
C MET A 49 11.41 1.65 -2.78
N ALA A 50 12.37 0.77 -2.53
CA ALA A 50 13.42 0.39 -3.49
C ALA A 50 12.96 -0.56 -4.60
N GLY A 51 11.69 -1.01 -4.56
CA GLY A 51 11.15 -1.96 -5.52
C GLY A 51 11.42 -3.43 -5.19
N ASP A 52 11.95 -3.73 -4.00
CA ASP A 52 12.11 -5.10 -3.51
C ASP A 52 10.82 -5.56 -2.82
N ALA A 53 10.22 -6.61 -3.37
CA ALA A 53 8.98 -7.17 -2.87
C ALA A 53 9.18 -8.41 -1.99
N ALA A 54 10.40 -8.96 -1.90
CA ALA A 54 10.74 -10.17 -1.16
C ALA A 54 11.26 -9.89 0.26
N GLN A 55 12.28 -9.04 0.39
CA GLN A 55 12.88 -8.68 1.68
C GLN A 55 11.86 -8.17 2.71
N PRO A 56 10.87 -7.32 2.35
CA PRO A 56 9.95 -6.75 3.32
C PRO A 56 9.14 -7.79 4.12
N LEU A 57 8.81 -8.96 3.55
CA LEU A 57 8.07 -9.98 4.30
C LEU A 57 8.93 -10.60 5.41
N ILE A 58 10.22 -10.82 5.14
CA ILE A 58 11.18 -11.34 6.12
C ILE A 58 11.32 -10.35 7.28
N ASP A 59 11.48 -9.07 6.95
CA ASP A 59 11.59 -8.01 7.95
C ASP A 59 10.32 -7.87 8.79
N LEU A 60 9.14 -8.00 8.17
CA LEU A 60 7.86 -7.90 8.87
C LEU A 60 7.63 -9.08 9.81
N ASP A 61 8.11 -10.29 9.47
CA ASP A 61 8.08 -11.44 10.38
C ASP A 61 8.99 -11.20 11.60
N ALA A 62 10.17 -10.62 11.40
CA ALA A 62 11.06 -10.22 12.50
C ALA A 62 10.45 -9.09 13.35
N ALA A 63 9.80 -8.10 12.71
CA ALA A 63 9.12 -7.01 13.38
C ALA A 63 7.95 -7.52 14.24
N GLU A 64 7.13 -8.43 13.72
CA GLU A 64 6.03 -9.05 14.45
C GLU A 64 6.52 -9.82 15.67
N TRP A 65 7.57 -10.64 15.51
CA TRP A 65 8.19 -11.35 16.63
C TRP A 65 8.66 -10.38 17.71
N ALA A 66 9.43 -9.36 17.34
CA ALA A 66 9.95 -8.38 18.29
C ALA A 66 8.82 -7.59 18.98
N ASN A 67 7.81 -7.17 18.22
CA ASN A 67 6.70 -6.39 18.75
C ASN A 67 5.75 -7.22 19.63
N ASN A 68 5.71 -8.55 19.48
CA ASN A 68 4.88 -9.41 20.33
C ASN A 68 5.38 -9.42 21.77
N GLU A 69 6.69 -9.25 21.96
CA GLU A 69 7.33 -9.33 23.27
C GLU A 69 7.67 -7.94 23.83
N TYR A 70 8.00 -6.98 22.96
CA TYR A 70 8.55 -5.67 23.36
C TYR A 70 7.82 -4.46 22.79
N GLY A 71 6.88 -4.68 21.85
CA GLY A 71 6.26 -3.61 21.07
C GLY A 71 4.97 -3.06 21.68
N THR A 72 4.48 -1.97 21.09
CA THR A 72 3.16 -1.44 21.37
C THR A 72 2.12 -1.99 20.39
N THR A 73 0.83 -1.84 20.73
CA THR A 73 -0.27 -2.12 19.79
C THR A 73 -0.12 -1.34 18.49
N ASP A 74 0.36 -0.09 18.55
CA ASP A 74 0.57 0.71 17.35
C ASP A 74 1.72 0.19 16.47
N ASP A 75 2.77 -0.37 17.07
CA ASP A 75 3.85 -1.01 16.34
C ASP A 75 3.34 -2.26 15.61
N GLN A 76 2.49 -3.05 16.26
CA GLN A 76 1.83 -4.20 15.63
C GLN A 76 0.93 -3.80 14.46
N LEU A 77 0.12 -2.76 14.65
CA LEU A 77 -0.75 -2.26 13.59
C LEU A 77 0.06 -1.69 12.42
N ALA A 78 1.22 -1.08 12.68
CA ALA A 78 2.12 -0.62 11.62
C ALA A 78 2.72 -1.79 10.81
N VAL A 79 3.06 -2.91 11.47
CA VAL A 79 3.48 -4.15 10.79
C VAL A 79 2.36 -4.69 9.90
N THR A 80 1.15 -4.84 10.44
CA THR A 80 0.00 -5.36 9.68
C THR A 80 -0.35 -4.45 8.48
N GLU A 81 -0.27 -3.13 8.65
CA GLU A 81 -0.50 -2.16 7.59
C GLU A 81 0.53 -2.29 6.46
N LEU A 82 1.81 -2.37 6.80
CA LEU A 82 2.87 -2.53 5.80
C LEU A 82 2.84 -3.91 5.13
N ARG A 83 2.42 -4.95 5.85
CA ARG A 83 2.22 -6.30 5.32
C ARG A 83 1.08 -6.36 4.30
N ALA A 84 -0.05 -5.72 4.60
CA ALA A 84 -1.16 -5.59 3.65
C ALA A 84 -0.73 -4.91 2.34
N LEU A 85 0.06 -3.83 2.45
CA LEU A 85 0.62 -3.12 1.32
C LEU A 85 1.59 -4.00 0.50
N THR A 86 2.45 -4.75 1.18
CA THR A 86 3.41 -5.68 0.55
C THR A 86 2.68 -6.72 -0.30
N TYR A 87 1.66 -7.38 0.25
CA TYR A 87 0.85 -8.35 -0.49
C TYR A 87 0.12 -7.73 -1.69
N ALA A 88 -0.40 -6.50 -1.54
CA ALA A 88 -1.05 -5.79 -2.63
C ALA A 88 -0.08 -5.54 -3.78
N VAL A 89 1.10 -4.98 -3.49
CA VAL A 89 2.15 -4.70 -4.49
C VAL A 89 2.60 -5.98 -5.20
N ARG A 90 2.89 -7.03 -4.44
CA ARG A 90 3.33 -8.33 -4.99
C ARG A 90 2.28 -8.96 -5.90
N THR A 91 1.02 -8.77 -5.57
CA THR A 91 -0.07 -9.30 -6.38
C THR A 91 -0.23 -8.54 -7.69
N ILE A 92 -0.16 -7.22 -7.63
CA ILE A 92 -0.48 -6.31 -8.72
C ILE A 92 0.69 -6.18 -9.71
N TYR A 93 1.91 -6.09 -9.20
CA TYR A 93 3.11 -5.81 -9.99
C TYR A 93 4.05 -7.01 -10.12
N ALA A 94 4.02 -7.98 -9.20
CA ALA A 94 4.90 -9.15 -9.24
C ALA A 94 4.18 -10.47 -9.61
N GLY A 95 2.88 -10.41 -9.92
CA GLY A 95 2.11 -11.57 -10.39
C GLY A 95 1.95 -12.70 -9.37
N LYS A 96 2.06 -12.42 -8.07
CA LYS A 96 1.81 -13.40 -6.99
C LYS A 96 0.32 -13.44 -6.64
N GLN A 97 -0.22 -14.58 -6.21
CA GLN A 97 -1.63 -14.68 -5.80
C GLN A 97 -1.77 -14.56 -4.28
N GLU A 98 -1.47 -13.38 -3.73
CA GLU A 98 -1.46 -13.12 -2.28
C GLU A 98 -2.70 -12.35 -1.80
N VAL A 99 -3.78 -12.38 -2.59
CA VAL A 99 -4.99 -11.57 -2.34
C VAL A 99 -5.69 -11.98 -1.04
N ALA A 100 -5.74 -13.28 -0.74
CA ALA A 100 -6.37 -13.77 0.49
C ALA A 100 -5.63 -13.25 1.74
N GLN A 101 -4.31 -13.22 1.70
CA GLN A 101 -3.46 -12.69 2.76
C GLN A 101 -3.60 -11.18 2.90
N CYS A 102 -3.61 -10.45 1.78
CA CYS A 102 -3.90 -9.01 1.77
C CYS A 102 -5.27 -8.70 2.41
N ARG A 103 -6.30 -9.48 2.03
CA ARG A 103 -7.65 -9.36 2.58
C ARG A 103 -7.67 -9.57 4.09
N ALA A 104 -7.07 -10.64 4.57
CA ALA A 104 -7.02 -10.96 5.99
C ALA A 104 -6.35 -9.83 6.80
N ALA A 105 -5.22 -9.30 6.32
CA ALA A 105 -4.49 -8.22 7.00
C ALA A 105 -5.32 -6.93 7.09
N ILE A 106 -6.06 -6.55 6.04
CA ILE A 106 -6.90 -5.34 6.09
C ILE A 106 -8.16 -5.55 6.93
N GLU A 107 -8.79 -6.73 6.87
CA GLU A 107 -9.91 -7.04 7.75
C GLU A 107 -9.49 -6.99 9.22
N ASP A 108 -8.27 -7.41 9.55
CA ASP A 108 -7.70 -7.27 10.89
C ASP A 108 -7.50 -5.79 11.26
N LEU A 109 -6.86 -5.01 10.39
CA LEU A 109 -6.69 -3.56 10.60
C LEU A 109 -8.02 -2.84 10.82
N MET A 110 -9.08 -3.18 10.07
CA MET A 110 -10.40 -2.56 10.22
C MET A 110 -11.04 -2.84 11.59
N ARG A 111 -10.75 -3.99 12.21
CA ARG A 111 -11.25 -4.30 13.57
C ARG A 111 -10.57 -3.43 14.62
N HIS A 112 -9.33 -3.02 14.37
CA HIS A 112 -8.50 -2.30 15.34
C HIS A 112 -8.38 -0.79 15.06
N ARG A 113 -8.53 -0.36 13.81
CA ARG A 113 -8.51 1.03 13.35
C ARG A 113 -9.72 1.27 12.46
N ALA A 114 -10.48 2.32 12.78
CA ALA A 114 -11.67 2.66 12.01
C ALA A 114 -11.34 2.90 10.52
N THR A 115 -10.24 3.56 10.18
CA THR A 115 -9.91 3.88 8.78
C THR A 115 -8.43 3.64 8.49
N PRO A 116 -8.02 2.39 8.20
CA PRO A 116 -6.65 2.10 7.77
C PRO A 116 -6.31 2.85 6.49
N GLN A 117 -5.07 3.28 6.30
CA GLN A 117 -4.67 3.98 5.07
C GLN A 117 -4.67 3.02 3.87
N THR A 118 -4.43 1.74 4.14
CA THR A 118 -4.37 0.64 3.16
C THR A 118 -5.73 0.13 2.69
N TRP A 119 -6.82 0.61 3.26
CA TRP A 119 -8.11 -0.04 3.13
C TRP A 119 -8.72 0.05 1.71
N TRP A 120 -8.28 1.07 0.95
CA TRP A 120 -8.63 1.29 -0.45
C TRP A 120 -7.89 0.39 -1.43
N PHE A 121 -6.88 -0.36 -0.98
CA PHE A 121 -6.13 -1.26 -1.85
C PHE A 121 -6.97 -2.47 -2.26
N LEU A 122 -7.80 -3.01 -1.37
CA LEU A 122 -8.63 -4.19 -1.68
C LEU A 122 -9.76 -3.96 -2.69
N PRO A 123 -10.56 -2.87 -2.64
CA PRO A 123 -11.53 -2.61 -3.69
C PRO A 123 -10.86 -2.47 -5.06
N ALA A 124 -9.72 -1.77 -5.12
CA ALA A 124 -8.94 -1.61 -6.36
C ALA A 124 -8.34 -2.95 -6.83
N ALA A 125 -7.77 -3.74 -5.92
CA ALA A 125 -7.19 -5.05 -6.23
C ALA A 125 -8.26 -6.07 -6.63
N CYS A 126 -9.36 -6.22 -5.87
CA CYS A 126 -10.45 -7.14 -6.17
C CYS A 126 -11.08 -6.82 -7.54
N TYR A 127 -11.41 -5.56 -7.82
CA TYR A 127 -12.04 -5.22 -9.11
C TYR A 127 -11.14 -5.54 -10.31
N GLU A 128 -9.84 -5.32 -10.16
CA GLU A 128 -8.91 -5.34 -11.29
C GLU A 128 -8.15 -6.67 -11.47
N LEU A 129 -8.09 -7.54 -10.45
CA LEU A 129 -7.48 -8.87 -10.48
C LEU A 129 -8.46 -10.00 -10.78
N GLY A 130 -9.63 -9.67 -11.34
CA GLY A 130 -10.61 -10.67 -11.76
C GLY A 130 -11.26 -11.43 -10.61
N TYR A 131 -11.41 -10.81 -9.42
CA TYR A 131 -12.32 -11.36 -8.41
C TYR A 131 -13.72 -11.51 -9.01
N LYS A 132 -14.52 -12.41 -8.43
CA LYS A 132 -15.94 -12.43 -8.74
C LYS A 132 -16.49 -11.04 -8.42
N GLU A 133 -17.22 -10.44 -9.37
CA GLU A 133 -17.85 -9.10 -9.24
C GLU A 133 -18.55 -8.91 -7.87
N LYS A 134 -19.09 -10.01 -7.34
CA LYS A 134 -19.72 -10.11 -6.02
C LYS A 134 -18.79 -9.74 -4.85
N GLU A 135 -17.55 -10.21 -4.83
CA GLU A 135 -16.63 -9.98 -3.72
C GLU A 135 -16.10 -8.53 -3.71
N ALA A 136 -15.87 -7.96 -4.89
CA ALA A 136 -15.57 -6.54 -5.02
C ALA A 136 -16.77 -5.68 -4.56
N ALA A 137 -18.00 -6.10 -4.86
CA ALA A 137 -19.22 -5.42 -4.42
C ALA A 137 -19.38 -5.45 -2.90
N GLU A 138 -19.25 -6.63 -2.29
CA GLU A 138 -19.30 -6.81 -0.83
C GLU A 138 -18.24 -5.94 -0.13
N TRP A 139 -17.04 -5.84 -0.71
CA TRP A 139 -15.98 -5.02 -0.14
C TRP A 139 -16.28 -3.52 -0.27
N VAL A 140 -16.82 -3.08 -1.40
CA VAL A 140 -17.24 -1.68 -1.59
C VAL A 140 -18.43 -1.33 -0.69
N GLU A 141 -19.35 -2.25 -0.43
CA GLU A 141 -20.43 -2.03 0.54
C GLU A 141 -19.89 -1.76 1.93
N LYS A 142 -18.81 -2.44 2.35
CA LYS A 142 -18.12 -2.12 3.62
C LYS A 142 -17.60 -0.68 3.61
N LEU A 143 -17.19 -0.11 2.46
CA LEU A 143 -16.79 1.30 2.31
C LEU A 143 -17.86 2.31 2.69
N ASN A 144 -19.14 1.99 2.48
CA ASN A 144 -20.23 2.89 2.83
C ASN A 144 -20.37 3.11 4.34
N ASN A 145 -19.79 2.23 5.17
CA ASN A 145 -19.83 2.37 6.62
C ASN A 145 -18.85 3.43 7.15
N PHE A 146 -17.99 4.00 6.31
CA PHE A 146 -17.00 5.00 6.69
C PHE A 146 -17.39 6.37 6.13
N PRO A 147 -17.87 7.31 6.96
CA PRO A 147 -18.46 8.58 6.50
C PRO A 147 -17.52 9.41 5.61
N THR A 148 -16.22 9.36 5.87
CA THR A 148 -15.19 10.07 5.11
C THR A 148 -14.98 9.54 3.70
N LEU A 149 -15.55 8.37 3.38
CA LEU A 149 -15.22 7.53 2.21
C LEU A 149 -16.48 7.16 1.39
N LYS A 150 -17.63 7.71 1.77
CA LYS A 150 -18.95 7.44 1.18
C LYS A 150 -19.03 7.82 -0.30
N SER A 151 -18.33 8.88 -0.73
CA SER A 151 -18.31 9.30 -2.13
C SER A 151 -17.55 8.32 -3.00
N ALA A 152 -16.39 7.84 -2.52
CA ALA A 152 -15.55 6.95 -3.33
C ALA A 152 -16.18 5.57 -3.58
N ALA A 153 -16.95 5.02 -2.63
CA ALA A 153 -17.72 3.79 -2.83
C ALA A 153 -18.69 3.86 -4.05
N SER A 154 -19.31 5.02 -4.28
CA SER A 154 -20.23 5.23 -5.39
C SER A 154 -19.57 5.26 -6.78
N PHE A 155 -18.25 5.52 -6.84
CA PHE A 155 -17.50 5.59 -8.10
C PHE A 155 -17.01 4.23 -8.60
N PHE A 156 -16.89 3.23 -7.72
CA PHE A 156 -16.44 1.89 -8.12
C PHE A 156 -17.52 1.10 -8.88
N PHE A 157 -18.81 1.43 -8.73
CA PHE A 157 -19.90 0.51 -9.10
C PHE A 157 -20.93 0.94 -10.15
N LYS A 158 -20.80 2.09 -10.83
CA LYS A 158 -21.84 2.43 -11.82
C LYS A 158 -21.67 1.67 -13.14
N LYS A 159 -22.74 0.95 -13.49
CA LYS A 159 -22.84 -0.35 -14.22
C LYS A 159 -23.43 -0.22 -15.64
N SER A 160 -23.50 -1.37 -16.32
CA SER A 160 -24.20 -1.74 -17.57
C SER A 160 -23.65 -1.17 -18.88
N GLY A 161 -23.00 -2.03 -19.68
CA GLY A 161 -22.58 -1.71 -21.05
C GLY A 161 -21.08 -1.50 -21.28
N GLY A 162 -20.22 -1.86 -20.31
CA GLY A 162 -18.77 -1.76 -20.50
C GLY A 162 -18.28 -0.32 -20.48
N LEU A 163 -18.27 0.29 -19.29
CA LEU A 163 -17.43 1.43 -18.93
C LEU A 163 -17.75 1.76 -17.48
N THR A 164 -16.87 1.36 -16.56
CA THR A 164 -16.87 1.83 -15.17
C THR A 164 -16.81 3.35 -15.21
N GLN A 165 -17.92 4.03 -14.92
CA GLN A 165 -17.94 5.48 -14.80
C GLN A 165 -17.18 5.89 -13.54
N LEU A 166 -15.85 5.91 -13.62
CA LEU A 166 -15.03 6.76 -12.78
C LEU A 166 -15.22 8.25 -13.14
N LEU A 167 -16.33 8.68 -13.75
CA LEU A 167 -16.41 9.98 -14.43
C LEU A 167 -16.49 11.19 -13.51
N ALA A 168 -16.94 11.04 -12.26
CA ALA A 168 -16.98 12.13 -11.30
C ALA A 168 -15.76 12.05 -10.37
N MET A 169 -14.98 13.13 -10.32
CA MET A 169 -13.89 13.26 -9.37
C MET A 169 -14.49 13.50 -7.97
N PRO A 170 -14.06 12.74 -6.94
CA PRO A 170 -14.41 13.07 -5.56
C PRO A 170 -14.03 14.52 -5.23
N LYS A 171 -14.81 15.16 -4.36
CA LYS A 171 -14.48 16.51 -3.87
C LYS A 171 -13.40 16.46 -2.80
N ASN A 172 -13.25 15.33 -2.11
CA ASN A 172 -12.23 15.13 -1.09
C ASN A 172 -10.89 14.71 -1.74
N PRO A 173 -9.78 15.47 -1.57
CA PRO A 173 -8.46 15.09 -2.05
C PRO A 173 -7.99 13.70 -1.60
N GLU A 174 -8.34 13.26 -0.39
CA GLU A 174 -7.95 11.96 0.16
C GLU A 174 -8.57 10.79 -0.61
N GLU A 175 -9.74 11.01 -1.22
CA GLU A 175 -10.43 10.02 -2.05
C GLU A 175 -9.89 9.99 -3.49
N LEU A 176 -9.10 11.00 -3.91
CA LEU A 176 -8.56 11.08 -5.26
C LEU A 176 -7.42 10.08 -5.51
N LEU A 177 -6.60 9.80 -4.49
CA LEU A 177 -5.46 8.86 -4.58
C LEU A 177 -5.91 7.46 -5.03
N PRO A 178 -6.87 6.79 -4.36
CA PRO A 178 -7.43 5.52 -4.81
C PRO A 178 -7.98 5.54 -6.25
N VAL A 179 -8.64 6.63 -6.64
CA VAL A 179 -9.22 6.78 -7.98
C VAL A 179 -8.13 6.90 -9.04
N HIS A 180 -7.09 7.69 -8.78
CA HIS A 180 -5.95 7.82 -9.70
C HIS A 180 -5.17 6.52 -9.82
N TYR A 181 -5.00 5.80 -8.72
CA TYR A 181 -4.40 4.49 -8.72
C TYR A 181 -5.16 3.48 -9.60
N ALA A 182 -6.47 3.32 -9.39
CA ALA A 182 -7.30 2.38 -10.17
C ALA A 182 -7.25 2.71 -11.68
N ARG A 183 -7.32 4.00 -12.04
CA ARG A 183 -7.22 4.43 -13.44
C ARG A 183 -5.83 4.20 -14.04
N HIS A 184 -4.78 4.43 -13.26
CA HIS A 184 -3.40 4.14 -13.68
C HIS A 184 -3.23 2.65 -13.99
N TYR A 185 -3.66 1.79 -13.06
CA TYR A 185 -3.57 0.34 -13.19
C TYR A 185 -4.30 -0.16 -14.45
N ARG A 186 -5.55 0.27 -14.62
CA ARG A 186 -6.36 -0.09 -15.80
C ARG A 186 -5.68 0.32 -17.10
N ALA A 187 -5.21 1.56 -17.17
CA ALA A 187 -4.53 2.06 -18.37
C ALA A 187 -3.26 1.25 -18.69
N LYS A 188 -2.48 0.82 -17.68
CA LYS A 188 -1.36 -0.12 -17.90
C LYS A 188 -1.84 -1.46 -18.48
N ARG A 189 -2.90 -2.05 -17.93
CA ARG A 189 -3.44 -3.35 -18.39
C ARG A 189 -3.97 -3.28 -19.83
N GLU A 190 -4.63 -2.17 -20.18
CA GLU A 190 -5.18 -1.93 -21.52
C GLU A 190 -4.12 -1.46 -22.54
N GLY A 191 -2.86 -1.26 -22.11
CA GLY A 191 -1.78 -0.76 -22.96
C GLY A 191 -1.83 0.75 -23.25
N ASP A 192 -2.70 1.50 -22.58
CA ASP A 192 -2.74 2.97 -22.64
C ASP A 192 -1.64 3.59 -21.76
N LEU A 193 -0.42 3.65 -22.32
CA LEU A 193 0.74 4.20 -21.63
C LEU A 193 0.56 5.69 -21.27
N LYS A 194 -0.10 6.48 -22.13
CA LYS A 194 -0.34 7.91 -21.89
C LYS A 194 -1.34 8.14 -20.75
N GLY A 195 -2.43 7.37 -20.72
CA GLY A 195 -3.39 7.40 -19.62
C GLY A 195 -2.75 6.95 -18.32
N SER A 196 -1.94 5.90 -18.36
CA SER A 196 -1.21 5.40 -17.20
C SER A 196 -0.30 6.48 -16.59
N GLU A 197 0.52 7.14 -17.41
CA GLU A 197 1.42 8.19 -16.95
C GLU A 197 0.65 9.40 -16.39
N LYS A 198 -0.43 9.81 -17.06
CA LYS A 198 -1.31 10.90 -16.62
C LYS A 198 -1.85 10.65 -15.21
N TYR A 199 -2.37 9.45 -14.93
CA TYR A 199 -2.96 9.15 -13.62
C TYR A 199 -1.92 8.89 -12.55
N ARG A 200 -0.74 8.35 -12.92
CA ARG A 200 0.42 8.28 -12.02
C ARG A 200 0.83 9.67 -11.54
N LYS A 201 1.00 10.62 -12.47
CA LYS A 201 1.37 12.00 -12.12
C LYS A 201 0.37 12.63 -11.15
N ARG A 202 -0.92 12.48 -11.42
CA ARG A 202 -1.97 13.00 -10.53
C ARG A 202 -1.98 12.34 -9.15
N MET A 203 -1.57 11.08 -9.05
CA MET A 203 -1.37 10.41 -7.78
C MET A 203 -0.16 11.00 -7.04
N ALA A 204 0.99 11.10 -7.72
CA ALA A 204 2.22 11.69 -7.18
C ALA A 204 2.01 13.13 -6.67
N ASP A 205 1.23 13.95 -7.36
CA ASP A 205 0.90 15.33 -6.97
C ASP A 205 0.12 15.41 -5.63
N LEU A 206 -0.49 14.31 -5.19
CA LEU A 206 -1.32 14.22 -3.97
C LEU A 206 -0.66 13.44 -2.84
N ILE A 207 0.40 12.68 -3.12
CA ILE A 207 1.10 11.85 -2.14
C ILE A 207 1.88 12.75 -1.17
N ALA A 208 1.53 12.67 0.12
CA ALA A 208 2.34 13.28 1.15
C ALA A 208 3.62 12.45 1.39
N PRO A 209 4.73 13.05 1.86
CA PRO A 209 6.01 12.33 2.01
C PRO A 209 5.91 11.02 2.82
N ALA A 210 5.13 11.01 3.89
CA ALA A 210 4.96 9.84 4.76
C ALA A 210 3.84 8.88 4.32
N ASP A 211 3.18 9.16 3.22
CA ASP A 211 2.01 8.41 2.77
C ASP A 211 2.41 7.01 2.23
N PRO A 212 1.78 5.91 2.69
CA PRO A 212 1.92 4.58 2.10
C PRO A 212 1.68 4.53 0.59
N TRP A 213 0.88 5.44 0.03
CA TRP A 213 0.68 5.56 -1.42
C TRP A 213 1.98 5.87 -2.18
N GLY A 214 2.98 6.48 -1.52
CA GLY A 214 4.32 6.71 -2.10
C GLY A 214 5.03 5.43 -2.50
N ILE A 215 4.84 4.33 -1.75
CA ILE A 215 5.41 3.02 -2.09
C ILE A 215 4.79 2.52 -3.40
N ILE A 216 3.48 2.66 -3.55
CA ILE A 216 2.77 2.23 -4.75
C ILE A 216 3.16 3.05 -5.97
N ASP A 217 3.31 4.37 -5.84
CA ASP A 217 3.78 5.22 -6.94
C ASP A 217 5.15 4.76 -7.46
N LEU A 218 6.07 4.43 -6.55
CA LEU A 218 7.41 3.95 -6.90
C LEU A 218 7.34 2.64 -7.71
N TYR A 219 6.57 1.66 -7.24
CA TYR A 219 6.35 0.42 -8.01
C TYR A 219 5.65 0.66 -9.35
N ALA A 220 4.61 1.51 -9.36
CA ALA A 220 3.89 1.91 -10.56
C ALA A 220 4.79 2.57 -11.61
N SER A 221 5.80 3.33 -11.17
CA SER A 221 6.76 4.01 -12.03
C SER A 221 7.74 3.05 -12.72
N GLY A 222 8.19 2.01 -12.02
CA GLY A 222 9.14 1.02 -12.52
C GLY A 222 8.52 -0.17 -13.25
N ALA A 223 7.22 -0.43 -13.05
CA ALA A 223 6.55 -1.57 -13.64
C ALA A 223 6.38 -1.45 -15.16
N VAL A 224 7.13 -2.27 -15.91
CA VAL A 224 7.00 -2.42 -17.37
C VAL A 224 5.67 -3.11 -17.72
N HIS A 225 5.26 -4.08 -16.91
CA HIS A 225 4.03 -4.82 -17.05
C HIS A 225 3.28 -4.87 -15.71
N VAL A 226 1.96 -4.90 -15.81
CA VAL A 226 1.06 -5.23 -14.71
C VAL A 226 0.61 -6.67 -14.94
N ALA A 227 0.49 -7.47 -13.87
CA ALA A 227 0.11 -8.87 -14.00
C ALA A 227 -1.21 -8.98 -14.79
N ALA A 228 -1.15 -9.68 -15.93
CA ALA A 228 -2.35 -10.12 -16.62
C ALA A 228 -2.89 -11.32 -15.82
N VAL A 229 -4.14 -11.21 -15.35
CA VAL A 229 -4.88 -12.35 -14.78
C VAL A 229 -5.72 -12.97 -15.88
#